data_AF-A0AAF0ZDY9-F1
#
_entry.id   AF-A0AAF0ZDY9-F1
#
_cell.length_a   1.000
_cell.length_b   1.000
_cell.length_c   1.000
_cell.angle_alpha   90.00
_cell.angle_beta   90.00
_cell.angle_gamma   90.00
#
_symmetry.space_group_name_H-M   'P 1'
#
loop_
_entity.id
_entity.type
_entity.pdbx_description
1 polymer ?
#
loop_
_entity_poly.entity_id
_entity_poly.type
_entity_poly.pdbx_seq_one_letter_code
_entity_poly.pdbx_strand_id
1 'polypeptide(L)'
;MSEGIEILLSPRIQKHCLKLWQDKYYKHAAREAVVQVELALKEKGMVKDGRFGRTLIDSLFTFGGKHKTVKLRIPFSDDLQEKAKFYFSSVFAYYRNYLAHDGSKVDSKSALRILIIASELLDLIDSSALSYADLGGIEGLLKAEVFESDHQLLGVLKTCDNYVLLNHDADGLREIIFEVHGAWDNHLNAVLEFDLVRYIDTEFCNPDYGIDGGGRLELTKLGRQFIAEIEKRQNIKLTE
;
A
#
# COMPACT_ATOMS: atom_id res chain seq x y z
N MET A 1 13.56 -16.83 -28.40
CA MET A 1 13.02 -15.45 -28.46
C MET A 1 12.12 -15.09 -27.28
N SER A 2 11.87 -15.98 -26.31
CA SER A 2 11.00 -15.71 -25.13
C SER A 2 11.71 -15.01 -23.97
N GLU A 3 13.01 -15.26 -23.77
CA GLU A 3 13.77 -14.82 -22.59
C GLU A 3 13.82 -13.29 -22.39
N GLY A 4 13.63 -12.48 -23.43
CA GLY A 4 13.67 -11.02 -23.30
C GLY A 4 12.37 -10.37 -22.83
N ILE A 5 11.21 -11.02 -23.04
CA ILE A 5 9.91 -10.45 -22.67
C ILE A 5 9.58 -10.75 -21.21
N GLU A 6 9.99 -11.91 -20.70
CA GLU A 6 9.71 -12.36 -19.34
C GLU A 6 10.22 -11.35 -18.29
N ILE A 7 11.37 -10.74 -18.53
CA ILE A 7 11.97 -9.70 -17.68
C ILE A 7 11.08 -8.47 -17.53
N LEU A 8 10.23 -8.18 -18.52
CA LEU A 8 9.33 -7.02 -18.52
C LEU A 8 7.96 -7.32 -17.91
N LEU A 9 7.70 -8.59 -17.55
CA LEU A 9 6.41 -9.02 -17.05
C LEU A 9 6.49 -9.32 -15.56
N SER A 10 5.51 -8.86 -14.80
CA SER A 10 5.42 -9.22 -13.38
C SER A 10 5.21 -10.72 -13.22
N PRO A 11 5.65 -11.34 -12.11
CA PRO A 11 5.52 -12.79 -11.90
C PRO A 11 4.08 -13.29 -12.07
N ARG A 12 3.08 -12.48 -11.67
CA ARG A 12 1.66 -12.80 -11.84
C ARG A 12 1.25 -12.83 -13.32
N ILE A 13 1.70 -11.88 -14.12
CA ILE A 13 1.42 -11.86 -15.57
C ILE A 13 2.15 -13.00 -16.28
N GLN A 14 3.40 -13.29 -15.92
CA GLN A 14 4.12 -14.45 -16.46
C GLN A 14 3.34 -15.75 -16.22
N LYS A 15 2.93 -15.98 -14.96
CA LYS A 15 2.20 -17.19 -14.55
C LYS A 15 0.88 -17.39 -15.30
N HIS A 16 0.11 -16.32 -15.48
CA HIS A 16 -1.27 -16.42 -15.98
C HIS A 16 -1.44 -16.13 -17.48
N CYS A 17 -0.56 -15.32 -18.07
CA CYS A 17 -0.78 -14.75 -19.41
C CYS A 17 0.28 -15.18 -20.44
N LEU A 18 1.50 -15.50 -20.02
CA LEU A 18 2.62 -15.73 -20.95
C LEU A 18 2.35 -16.89 -21.89
N LYS A 19 1.87 -18.02 -21.36
CA LYS A 19 1.54 -19.20 -22.16
C LYS A 19 0.44 -18.90 -23.19
N LEU A 20 -0.60 -18.16 -22.80
CA LEU A 20 -1.65 -17.74 -23.73
C LEU A 20 -1.09 -16.90 -24.88
N TRP A 21 -0.14 -16.00 -24.59
CA TRP A 21 0.50 -15.18 -25.62
C TRP A 21 1.40 -16.03 -26.53
N GLN A 22 2.21 -16.94 -25.97
CA GLN A 22 3.09 -17.85 -26.72
C GLN A 22 2.29 -18.78 -27.65
N ASP A 23 1.14 -19.26 -27.18
CA ASP A 23 0.20 -20.10 -27.93
C ASP A 23 -0.66 -19.29 -28.92
N LYS A 24 -0.35 -18.00 -29.11
CA LYS A 24 -1.01 -17.06 -30.04
C LYS A 24 -2.46 -16.70 -29.68
N TYR A 25 -2.90 -16.99 -28.46
CA TYR A 25 -4.19 -16.54 -27.92
C TYR A 25 -4.10 -15.10 -27.39
N TYR A 26 -3.67 -14.17 -28.23
CA TYR A 26 -3.32 -12.79 -27.84
C TYR A 26 -4.46 -12.03 -27.16
N LYS A 27 -5.68 -12.14 -27.67
CA LYS A 27 -6.88 -11.54 -27.04
C LYS A 27 -7.11 -12.09 -25.64
N HIS A 28 -6.96 -13.41 -25.46
CA HIS A 28 -7.16 -14.05 -24.16
C HIS A 28 -6.05 -13.66 -23.18
N ALA A 29 -4.79 -13.63 -23.62
CA ALA A 29 -3.68 -13.16 -22.80
C ALA A 29 -3.89 -11.72 -22.33
N ALA A 30 -4.27 -10.82 -23.24
CA ALA A 30 -4.53 -9.41 -22.91
C ALA A 30 -5.71 -9.25 -21.94
N ARG A 31 -6.79 -10.01 -22.15
CA ARG A 31 -7.96 -10.00 -21.25
C ARG A 31 -7.59 -10.50 -19.86
N GLU A 32 -6.88 -11.61 -19.79
CA GLU A 32 -6.43 -12.22 -18.53
C GLU A 32 -5.52 -11.25 -17.76
N ALA A 33 -4.62 -10.55 -18.44
CA ALA A 33 -3.73 -9.58 -17.81
C ALA A 33 -4.51 -8.47 -17.07
N VAL A 34 -5.54 -7.89 -17.70
CA VAL A 34 -6.39 -6.88 -17.07
C VAL A 34 -7.23 -7.45 -15.92
N VAL A 35 -7.68 -8.71 -16.03
CA VAL A 35 -8.38 -9.41 -14.95
C VAL A 35 -7.46 -9.63 -13.75
N GLN A 36 -6.19 -9.97 -13.97
CA GLN A 36 -5.24 -10.17 -12.87
C GLN A 36 -4.94 -8.86 -12.11
N VAL A 37 -4.88 -7.72 -12.79
CA VAL A 37 -4.80 -6.40 -12.14
C VAL A 37 -6.04 -6.14 -11.27
N GLU A 38 -7.23 -6.47 -11.78
CA GLU A 38 -8.48 -6.31 -11.03
C GLU A 38 -8.52 -7.19 -9.78
N LEU A 39 -8.11 -8.45 -9.90
CA LEU A 39 -8.04 -9.37 -8.78
C LEU A 39 -7.06 -8.86 -7.73
N ALA A 40 -5.87 -8.41 -8.14
CA ALA A 40 -4.89 -7.82 -7.22
C ALA A 40 -5.45 -6.59 -6.48
N LEU A 41 -6.18 -5.71 -7.16
CA LEU A 41 -6.87 -4.58 -6.52
C LEU A 41 -7.92 -5.02 -5.49
N LYS A 42 -8.69 -6.07 -5.79
CA LYS A 42 -9.69 -6.61 -4.86
C LYS A 42 -9.04 -7.29 -3.67
N GLU A 43 -7.98 -8.06 -3.90
CA GLU A 43 -7.20 -8.73 -2.87
C GLU A 43 -6.57 -7.70 -1.93
N LYS A 44 -5.80 -6.75 -2.49
CA LYS A 44 -5.17 -5.67 -1.72
C LYS A 44 -6.21 -4.82 -1.02
N GLY A 45 -7.25 -4.38 -1.72
CA GLY A 45 -8.35 -3.56 -1.16
C GLY A 45 -9.39 -4.34 -0.34
N MET A 46 -9.20 -5.63 -0.08
CA MET A 46 -10.14 -6.50 0.64
C MET A 46 -11.60 -6.38 0.16
N VAL A 47 -11.82 -6.17 -1.14
CA VAL A 47 -13.14 -5.98 -1.73
C VAL A 47 -13.76 -7.34 -2.07
N LYS A 48 -14.74 -7.76 -1.25
CA LYS A 48 -15.42 -9.07 -1.39
C LYS A 48 -16.68 -9.05 -2.25
N ASP A 49 -17.07 -7.89 -2.77
CA ASP A 49 -18.31 -7.73 -3.53
C ASP A 49 -18.10 -7.74 -5.06
N GLY A 50 -19.21 -7.58 -5.78
CA GLY A 50 -19.28 -7.59 -7.24
C GLY A 50 -18.83 -6.29 -7.92
N ARG A 51 -18.10 -5.38 -7.24
CA ARG A 51 -17.57 -4.18 -7.90
C ARG A 51 -16.48 -4.52 -8.90
N PHE A 52 -16.46 -3.78 -10.01
CA PHE A 52 -15.52 -4.00 -11.10
C PHE A 52 -15.20 -2.70 -11.84
N GLY A 53 -14.08 -2.67 -12.55
CA GLY A 53 -13.72 -1.58 -13.44
C GLY A 53 -13.69 -0.23 -12.73
N ARG A 54 -14.28 0.80 -13.35
CA ARG A 54 -14.29 2.16 -12.79
C ARG A 54 -14.89 2.21 -11.38
N THR A 55 -15.95 1.47 -11.10
CA THR A 55 -16.58 1.45 -9.76
C THR A 55 -15.64 0.87 -8.70
N LEU A 56 -14.83 -0.13 -9.07
CA LEU A 56 -13.78 -0.65 -8.18
C LEU A 56 -12.71 0.42 -7.93
N ILE A 57 -12.18 1.03 -9.00
CA ILE A 57 -11.15 2.09 -8.89
C ILE A 57 -11.65 3.28 -8.08
N ASP A 58 -12.84 3.80 -8.38
CA ASP A 58 -13.42 4.92 -7.63
C ASP A 58 -13.53 4.58 -6.14
N SER A 59 -13.90 3.35 -5.80
CA SER A 59 -13.99 2.94 -4.40
C SER A 59 -12.65 2.76 -3.69
N LEU A 60 -11.57 2.51 -4.43
CA LEU A 60 -10.24 2.32 -3.87
C LEU A 60 -9.41 3.61 -3.81
N PHE A 61 -9.69 4.57 -4.72
CA PHE A 61 -8.81 5.72 -4.95
C PHE A 61 -9.47 7.08 -4.75
N THR A 62 -10.78 7.19 -4.49
CA THR A 62 -11.45 8.51 -4.31
C THR A 62 -11.38 9.02 -2.88
N PHE A 63 -10.96 10.28 -2.72
CA PHE A 63 -11.20 11.04 -1.49
C PHE A 63 -12.65 11.57 -1.44
N GLY A 64 -13.58 10.89 -0.74
CA GLY A 64 -14.84 11.57 -0.38
C GLY A 64 -16.06 10.74 0.04
N GLY A 65 -16.45 10.90 1.31
CA GLY A 65 -17.70 10.52 1.99
C GLY A 65 -17.64 11.05 3.45
N LYS A 66 -18.65 10.84 4.31
CA LYS A 66 -18.62 11.29 5.74
C LYS A 66 -17.35 10.84 6.51
N HIS A 67 -16.65 9.83 5.99
CA HIS A 67 -15.38 9.29 6.49
C HIS A 67 -14.31 9.24 5.37
N LYS A 68 -13.97 10.40 4.79
CA LYS A 68 -12.98 10.60 3.71
C LYS A 68 -11.70 9.75 3.87
N THR A 69 -11.60 8.62 3.16
CA THR A 69 -10.35 7.84 3.12
C THR A 69 -10.15 7.18 1.75
N VAL A 70 -8.94 7.31 1.21
CA VAL A 70 -8.47 6.60 0.02
C VAL A 70 -8.03 5.22 0.46
N LYS A 71 -8.55 4.13 -0.11
CA LYS A 71 -8.22 2.77 0.35
C LYS A 71 -6.82 2.31 -0.06
N LEU A 72 -6.35 2.69 -1.24
CA LEU A 72 -5.01 2.36 -1.72
C LEU A 72 -4.21 3.63 -1.94
N ARG A 73 -3.19 3.86 -1.11
CA ARG A 73 -2.26 5.00 -1.23
C ARG A 73 -1.03 4.55 -1.97
N ILE A 74 -0.64 5.29 -3.01
CA ILE A 74 0.49 4.93 -3.88
C ILE A 74 1.71 5.78 -3.51
N PRO A 75 2.94 5.29 -3.75
CA PRO A 75 4.12 5.70 -2.99
C PRO A 75 4.69 7.08 -3.34
N PHE A 76 4.16 7.78 -4.35
CA PHE A 76 4.83 8.97 -4.91
C PHE A 76 4.32 10.33 -4.45
N SER A 77 3.22 10.39 -3.67
CA SER A 77 2.66 11.55 -2.91
C SER A 77 1.13 11.68 -3.03
N ASP A 78 0.50 12.45 -2.13
CA ASP A 78 -0.95 12.69 -2.16
C ASP A 78 -1.43 13.45 -3.41
N ASP A 79 -0.61 14.34 -3.97
CA ASP A 79 -0.97 15.08 -5.20
C ASP A 79 -0.91 14.21 -6.47
N LEU A 80 -0.22 13.06 -6.41
CA LEU A 80 -0.18 12.07 -7.48
C LEU A 80 -1.28 11.00 -7.35
N GLN A 81 -1.98 10.96 -6.22
CA GLN A 81 -3.04 10.00 -5.95
C GLN A 81 -4.19 10.08 -6.97
N GLU A 82 -4.65 11.29 -7.30
CA GLU A 82 -5.70 11.51 -8.32
C GLU A 82 -5.20 11.17 -9.73
N LYS A 83 -3.91 11.42 -10.02
CA LYS A 83 -3.33 11.06 -11.33
C LYS A 83 -3.28 9.55 -11.51
N ALA A 84 -2.95 8.83 -10.45
CA ALA A 84 -2.90 7.38 -10.52
C ALA A 84 -4.30 6.75 -10.51
N LYS A 85 -5.26 7.30 -9.75
CA LYS A 85 -6.69 6.99 -9.92
C LYS A 85 -7.11 7.12 -11.39
N PHE A 86 -6.73 8.23 -12.02
CA PHE A 86 -7.03 8.50 -13.42
C PHE A 86 -6.36 7.50 -14.34
N TYR A 87 -5.11 7.13 -14.07
CA TYR A 87 -4.37 6.11 -14.83
C TYR A 87 -5.05 4.74 -14.76
N PHE A 88 -5.34 4.22 -13.56
CA PHE A 88 -6.08 2.96 -13.37
C PHE A 88 -7.44 3.01 -14.07
N SER A 89 -8.22 4.07 -13.87
CA SER A 89 -9.54 4.24 -14.48
C SER A 89 -9.48 4.22 -16.00
N SER A 90 -8.48 4.88 -16.58
CA SER A 90 -8.30 5.00 -18.03
C SER A 90 -7.88 3.68 -18.66
N VAL A 91 -6.94 2.95 -18.06
CA VAL A 91 -6.51 1.62 -18.54
C VAL A 91 -7.69 0.65 -18.53
N PHE A 92 -8.47 0.63 -17.44
CA PHE A 92 -9.66 -0.22 -17.36
C PHE A 92 -10.74 0.20 -18.37
N ALA A 93 -11.05 1.49 -18.49
CA ALA A 93 -12.04 1.96 -19.44
C ALA A 93 -11.66 1.62 -20.90
N TYR A 94 -10.38 1.75 -21.24
CA TYR A 94 -9.87 1.53 -22.59
C TYR A 94 -9.77 0.04 -22.93
N TYR A 95 -9.05 -0.74 -22.11
CA TYR A 95 -8.76 -2.14 -22.45
C TYR A 95 -9.82 -3.12 -21.97
N ARG A 96 -10.31 -3.02 -20.72
CA ARG A 96 -11.23 -4.02 -20.14
C ARG A 96 -12.50 -4.12 -20.96
N ASN A 97 -13.10 -2.98 -21.29
CA ASN A 97 -14.34 -2.93 -22.06
C ASN A 97 -14.13 -3.42 -23.49
N TYR A 98 -13.04 -2.98 -24.14
CA TYR A 98 -12.73 -3.40 -25.49
C TYR A 98 -12.50 -4.92 -25.58
N LEU A 99 -11.71 -5.48 -24.66
CA LEU A 99 -11.37 -6.90 -24.60
C LEU A 99 -12.57 -7.78 -24.22
N ALA A 100 -13.51 -7.26 -23.43
CA ALA A 100 -14.72 -7.96 -23.03
C ALA A 100 -15.74 -8.10 -24.17
N HIS A 101 -15.81 -7.12 -25.08
CA HIS A 101 -16.83 -7.08 -26.14
C HIS A 101 -16.31 -7.45 -27.53
N ASP A 102 -15.31 -6.73 -28.04
CA ASP A 102 -14.81 -6.90 -29.41
C ASP A 102 -13.46 -7.64 -29.39
N GLY A 103 -12.41 -6.94 -28.97
CA GLY A 103 -11.05 -7.48 -28.89
C GLY A 103 -10.50 -8.02 -30.22
N SER A 104 -11.20 -7.86 -31.36
CA SER A 104 -10.81 -8.45 -32.64
C SER A 104 -9.53 -7.87 -33.23
N LYS A 105 -9.18 -6.64 -32.83
CA LYS A 105 -7.97 -5.95 -33.30
C LYS A 105 -6.74 -6.24 -32.45
N VAL A 106 -6.83 -7.13 -31.47
CA VAL A 106 -5.71 -7.46 -30.59
C VAL A 106 -4.77 -8.42 -31.31
N ASP A 107 -3.69 -7.87 -31.86
CA ASP A 107 -2.56 -8.62 -32.39
C ASP A 107 -1.51 -8.92 -31.30
N SER A 108 -0.43 -9.61 -31.70
CA SER A 108 0.66 -9.99 -30.78
C SER A 108 1.31 -8.78 -30.10
N LYS A 109 1.50 -7.69 -30.84
CA LYS A 109 2.15 -6.45 -30.38
C LYS A 109 1.26 -5.70 -29.39
N SER A 110 -0.03 -5.59 -29.69
CA SER A 110 -1.01 -4.93 -28.83
C SER A 110 -1.23 -5.72 -27.55
N ALA A 111 -1.32 -7.06 -27.64
CA ALA A 111 -1.39 -7.91 -26.45
C ALA A 111 -0.14 -7.76 -25.58
N LEU A 112 1.06 -7.79 -26.16
CA LEU A 112 2.30 -7.62 -25.41
C LEU A 112 2.33 -6.28 -24.65
N ARG A 113 1.90 -5.18 -25.29
CA ARG A 113 1.80 -3.87 -24.63
C ARG A 113 0.82 -3.87 -23.46
N ILE A 114 -0.31 -4.56 -23.59
CA ILE A 114 -1.30 -4.70 -22.51
C ILE A 114 -0.71 -5.50 -21.34
N LEU A 115 0.05 -6.56 -21.62
CA LEU A 115 0.74 -7.35 -20.60
C LEU A 115 1.78 -6.52 -19.82
N ILE A 116 2.52 -5.65 -20.51
CA ILE A 116 3.49 -4.73 -19.88
C ILE A 116 2.76 -3.71 -18.99
N ILE A 117 1.74 -3.03 -19.52
CA ILE A 117 0.93 -2.07 -18.74
C ILE A 117 0.31 -2.75 -17.51
N ALA A 118 -0.20 -3.98 -17.65
CA ALA A 118 -0.74 -4.72 -16.52
C ALA A 118 0.34 -5.05 -15.48
N SER A 119 1.57 -5.31 -15.90
CA SER A 119 2.70 -5.52 -15.00
C SER A 119 3.04 -4.25 -14.23
N GLU A 120 3.14 -3.10 -14.91
CA GLU A 120 3.36 -1.79 -14.28
C GLU A 120 2.26 -1.47 -13.25
N LEU A 121 0.99 -1.75 -13.57
CA LEU A 121 -0.12 -1.57 -12.62
C LEU A 121 -0.02 -2.49 -11.40
N LEU A 122 0.47 -3.72 -11.58
CA LEU A 122 0.67 -4.65 -10.46
C LEU A 122 1.79 -4.17 -9.54
N ASP A 123 2.90 -3.68 -10.10
CA ASP A 123 3.99 -3.11 -9.31
C ASP A 123 3.51 -1.88 -8.50
N LEU A 124 2.63 -1.06 -9.08
CA LEU A 124 1.98 0.05 -8.37
C LEU A 124 1.02 -0.42 -7.26
N ILE A 125 0.32 -1.56 -7.43
CA ILE A 125 -0.54 -2.13 -6.38
C ILE A 125 0.31 -2.71 -5.26
N ASP A 126 1.38 -3.43 -5.59
CA ASP A 126 2.25 -4.07 -4.61
C ASP A 126 2.95 -3.01 -3.74
N SER A 127 3.41 -1.92 -4.37
CA SER A 127 3.98 -0.75 -3.69
C SER A 127 2.95 0.17 -3.01
N SER A 128 1.65 -0.08 -3.17
CA SER A 128 0.60 0.70 -2.49
C SER A 128 0.35 0.21 -1.06
N ALA A 129 0.02 1.12 -0.15
CA ALA A 129 -0.40 0.83 1.21
C ALA A 129 -1.94 0.87 1.33
N LEU A 130 -2.50 0.05 2.22
CA LEU A 130 -3.91 0.15 2.60
C LEU A 130 -4.12 1.33 3.55
N SER A 131 -5.23 2.07 3.40
CA SER A 131 -5.59 3.03 4.45
C SER A 131 -6.30 2.38 5.63
N TYR A 132 -5.92 2.88 6.80
CA TYR A 132 -6.30 2.41 8.12
C TYR A 132 -7.82 2.43 8.42
N ALA A 133 -8.58 3.40 7.88
CA ALA A 133 -10.01 3.52 8.21
C ALA A 133 -10.83 2.28 7.80
N ASP A 134 -10.34 1.53 6.80
CA ASP A 134 -11.00 0.31 6.32
C ASP A 134 -10.46 -0.98 6.95
N LEU A 135 -9.38 -0.93 7.75
CA LEU A 135 -9.02 -2.08 8.59
C LEU A 135 -10.02 -2.25 9.74
N GLY A 136 -10.71 -1.19 10.16
CA GLY A 136 -11.66 -1.22 11.27
C GLY A 136 -11.16 -0.50 12.52
N GLY A 137 -10.31 0.52 12.37
CA GLY A 137 -9.73 1.20 13.52
C GLY A 137 -8.62 0.36 14.18
N ILE A 138 -8.37 0.59 15.47
CA ILE A 138 -7.40 -0.17 16.28
C ILE A 138 -7.76 -1.66 16.26
N GLU A 139 -9.05 -1.97 16.37
CA GLU A 139 -9.58 -3.33 16.28
C GLU A 139 -9.26 -4.00 14.95
N GLY A 140 -9.19 -3.20 13.88
CA GLY A 140 -8.79 -3.65 12.57
C GLY A 140 -7.34 -4.11 12.47
N LEU A 141 -6.44 -3.32 13.04
CA LEU A 141 -5.01 -3.65 13.08
C LEU A 141 -4.75 -4.90 13.94
N LEU A 142 -5.44 -5.01 15.08
CA LEU A 142 -5.34 -6.18 15.93
C LEU A 142 -5.95 -7.43 15.27
N LYS A 143 -7.10 -7.29 14.61
CA LYS A 143 -7.78 -8.40 13.92
C LYS A 143 -7.03 -8.86 12.67
N ALA A 144 -6.31 -7.97 12.02
CA ALA A 144 -5.40 -8.30 10.93
C ALA A 144 -4.08 -8.91 11.44
N GLU A 145 -3.92 -9.10 12.76
CA GLU A 145 -2.73 -9.64 13.41
C GLU A 145 -1.46 -8.86 13.04
N VAL A 146 -1.61 -7.55 12.73
CA VAL A 146 -0.47 -6.65 12.48
C VAL A 146 0.24 -6.34 13.79
N PHE A 147 -0.52 -6.26 14.88
CA PHE A 147 -0.02 -6.13 16.25
C PHE A 147 -0.70 -7.18 17.12
N GLU A 148 0.06 -7.75 18.06
CA GLU A 148 -0.42 -8.78 18.98
C GLU A 148 -1.34 -8.21 20.07
N SER A 149 -1.17 -6.94 20.42
CA SER A 149 -1.96 -6.29 21.46
C SER A 149 -1.99 -4.76 21.37
N ASP A 150 -2.98 -4.15 22.03
CA ASP A 150 -3.04 -2.70 22.28
C ASP A 150 -1.73 -2.18 22.91
N HIS A 151 -1.11 -2.98 23.79
CA HIS A 151 0.12 -2.59 24.49
C HIS A 151 1.31 -2.50 23.54
N GLN A 152 1.45 -3.46 22.62
CA GLN A 152 2.50 -3.45 21.60
C GLN A 152 2.34 -2.26 20.65
N LEU A 153 1.13 -2.02 20.13
CA LEU A 153 0.85 -0.87 19.26
C LEU A 153 1.11 0.47 19.98
N LEU A 154 0.61 0.62 21.21
CA LEU A 154 0.82 1.82 22.01
C LEU A 154 2.31 2.05 22.30
N GLY A 155 3.04 0.99 22.63
CA GLY A 155 4.48 1.03 22.90
C GLY A 155 5.28 1.50 21.69
N VAL A 156 5.01 0.92 20.52
CA VAL A 156 5.66 1.33 19.26
C VAL A 156 5.35 2.80 18.93
N LEU A 157 4.08 3.23 19.01
CA LEU A 157 3.70 4.61 18.72
C LEU A 157 4.33 5.61 19.68
N LYS A 158 4.35 5.32 20.99
CA LYS A 158 4.97 6.18 22.00
C LYS A 158 6.49 6.26 21.84
N THR A 159 7.13 5.13 21.54
CA THR A 159 8.57 5.09 21.29
C THR A 159 8.95 5.90 20.05
N CYS A 160 8.13 5.87 19.01
CA CYS A 160 8.36 6.67 17.80
C CYS A 160 8.12 8.17 18.01
N ASP A 161 7.33 8.60 19.00
CA ASP A 161 6.98 10.03 19.14
C ASP A 161 8.19 10.88 19.53
N ASN A 162 8.66 11.71 18.61
CA ASN A 162 9.87 12.54 18.72
C ASN A 162 11.18 11.74 18.82
N TYR A 163 11.20 10.48 18.38
CA TYR A 163 12.44 9.71 18.33
C TYR A 163 13.40 10.31 17.30
N VAL A 164 14.67 10.47 17.66
CA VAL A 164 15.71 11.03 16.80
C VAL A 164 16.55 9.92 16.17
N LEU A 165 16.67 9.98 14.85
CA LEU A 165 17.44 9.07 14.01
C LEU A 165 18.67 9.83 13.49
N LEU A 166 19.74 9.84 14.29
CA LEU A 166 21.02 10.42 13.89
C LEU A 166 21.58 9.62 12.70
N ASN A 167 22.09 10.30 11.68
CA ASN A 167 22.59 9.66 10.45
C ASN A 167 21.56 8.73 9.77
N HIS A 168 20.26 8.96 10.00
CA HIS A 168 19.16 8.10 9.51
C HIS A 168 19.21 6.66 10.05
N ASP A 169 19.97 6.41 11.11
CA ASP A 169 20.10 5.09 11.72
C ASP A 169 18.91 4.80 12.65
N ALA A 170 18.29 3.65 12.43
CA ALA A 170 17.14 3.16 13.19
C ALA A 170 17.47 1.96 14.08
N ASP A 171 18.74 1.53 14.18
CA ASP A 171 19.11 0.34 14.95
C ASP A 171 18.77 0.48 16.44
N GLY A 172 19.07 1.63 17.04
CA GLY A 172 18.65 1.90 18.43
C GLY A 172 17.13 1.95 18.61
N LEU A 173 16.38 2.42 17.61
CA LEU A 173 14.92 2.40 17.64
C LEU A 173 14.39 0.97 17.60
N ARG A 174 14.94 0.14 16.69
CA ARG A 174 14.60 -1.28 16.54
C ARG A 174 14.86 -2.06 17.82
N GLU A 175 16.02 -1.82 18.45
CA GLU A 175 16.38 -2.43 19.72
C GLU A 175 15.37 -2.09 20.81
N ILE A 176 15.00 -0.81 20.98
CA ILE A 176 14.03 -0.38 21.99
C ILE A 176 12.65 -1.01 21.77
N ILE A 177 12.11 -0.97 20.54
CA ILE A 177 10.77 -1.52 20.30
C ILE A 177 10.74 -3.04 20.46
N PHE A 178 11.86 -3.73 20.19
CA PHE A 178 11.98 -5.17 20.40
C PHE A 178 12.09 -5.50 21.89
N GLU A 179 13.04 -4.91 22.60
CA GLU A 179 13.31 -5.24 24.01
C GLU A 179 12.17 -4.82 24.95
N VAL A 180 11.56 -3.67 24.69
CA VAL A 180 10.56 -3.09 25.60
C VAL A 180 9.13 -3.52 25.24
N HIS A 181 8.85 -3.76 23.97
CA HIS A 181 7.47 -3.99 23.50
C HIS A 181 7.29 -5.31 22.75
N GLY A 182 8.36 -6.10 22.54
CA GLY A 182 8.30 -7.33 21.75
C GLY A 182 7.91 -7.08 20.29
N ALA A 183 8.20 -5.89 19.76
CA ALA A 183 7.86 -5.52 18.39
C ALA A 183 9.07 -5.69 17.45
N TRP A 184 8.78 -6.02 16.21
CA TRP A 184 9.77 -6.29 15.15
C TRP A 184 9.65 -5.27 14.01
N ASP A 185 10.59 -5.29 13.06
CA ASP A 185 10.66 -4.36 11.92
C ASP A 185 9.35 -4.22 11.13
N ASN A 186 8.59 -5.31 10.96
CA ASN A 186 7.29 -5.27 10.30
C ASN A 186 6.27 -4.38 11.03
N HIS A 187 6.35 -4.26 12.36
CA HIS A 187 5.49 -3.40 13.16
C HIS A 187 5.89 -1.92 13.00
N LEU A 188 7.19 -1.64 12.91
CA LEU A 188 7.69 -0.30 12.64
C LEU A 188 7.31 0.15 11.22
N ASN A 189 7.47 -0.74 10.23
CA ASN A 189 7.01 -0.50 8.86
C ASN A 189 5.50 -0.26 8.84
N ALA A 190 4.72 -1.04 9.58
CA ALA A 190 3.28 -0.86 9.67
C ALA A 190 2.88 0.53 10.18
N VAL A 191 3.48 1.05 11.27
CA VAL A 191 3.10 2.39 11.77
C VAL A 191 3.46 3.52 10.79
N LEU A 192 4.48 3.33 9.95
CA LEU A 192 4.85 4.26 8.87
C LEU A 192 3.91 4.11 7.66
N GLU A 193 3.64 2.88 7.22
CA GLU A 193 2.75 2.58 6.10
C GLU A 193 1.31 3.03 6.36
N PHE A 194 0.84 2.89 7.60
CA PHE A 194 -0.48 3.36 8.03
C PHE A 194 -0.54 4.85 8.36
N ASP A 195 0.55 5.59 8.13
CA ASP A 195 0.64 7.04 8.37
C ASP A 195 0.27 7.41 9.82
N LEU A 196 0.64 6.54 10.77
CA LEU A 196 0.49 6.81 12.22
C LEU A 196 1.69 7.58 12.73
N VAL A 197 2.85 7.28 12.16
CA VAL A 197 4.12 7.95 12.36
C VAL A 197 4.61 8.45 11.01
N ARG A 198 5.24 9.62 10.99
CA ARG A 198 5.95 10.15 9.82
C ARG A 198 7.40 10.42 10.16
N TYR A 199 8.25 10.28 9.16
CA TYR A 199 9.64 10.71 9.22
C TYR A 199 9.78 12.15 8.76
N ILE A 200 10.55 12.95 9.49
CA ILE A 200 10.87 14.33 9.15
C ILE A 200 12.38 14.45 9.07
N ASP A 201 12.87 14.74 7.86
CA ASP A 201 14.27 15.02 7.63
C ASP A 201 14.69 16.27 8.41
N THR A 202 15.80 16.18 9.15
CA THR A 202 16.22 17.23 10.08
C THR A 202 17.73 17.21 10.23
N GLU A 203 18.31 18.41 10.29
CA GLU A 203 19.72 18.61 10.61
C GLU A 203 19.90 18.82 12.11
N PHE A 204 20.88 18.15 12.69
CA PHE A 204 21.22 18.25 14.10
C PHE A 204 22.57 18.95 14.26
N CYS A 205 22.60 19.99 15.10
CA CYS A 205 23.86 20.66 15.43
C CYS A 205 24.53 19.91 16.59
N ASN A 206 25.61 19.20 16.28
CA ASN A 206 26.47 18.56 17.27
C ASN A 206 27.65 19.50 17.60
N PRO A 207 27.84 19.88 18.88
CA PRO A 207 28.94 20.76 19.29
C PRO A 207 30.34 20.27 18.89
N ASP A 208 30.53 18.94 18.79
CA ASP A 208 31.84 18.34 18.59
C ASP A 208 32.16 18.03 17.11
N TYR A 209 31.14 17.87 16.26
CA TYR A 209 31.29 17.38 14.88
C TYR A 209 30.63 18.26 13.81
N GLY A 210 29.87 19.29 14.21
CA GLY A 210 29.18 20.19 13.28
C GLY A 210 27.74 19.76 12.99
N ILE A 211 27.26 20.03 11.78
CA ILE A 211 25.89 19.70 11.38
C ILE A 211 25.87 18.25 10.87
N ASP A 212 25.11 17.39 11.54
CA ASP A 212 24.84 16.02 11.11
C ASP A 212 23.44 15.89 10.53
N GLY A 213 23.34 15.17 9.41
CA GLY A 213 22.06 14.82 8.79
C GLY A 213 21.37 13.70 9.56
N GLY A 214 20.04 13.71 9.58
CA GLY A 214 19.26 12.65 10.17
C GLY A 214 17.78 12.97 10.07
N GLY A 215 16.99 12.47 11.01
CA GLY A 215 15.63 12.96 11.13
C GLY A 215 14.97 12.60 12.42
N ARG A 216 13.71 12.99 12.52
CA ARG A 216 12.88 12.67 13.67
C ARG A 216 11.60 11.99 13.22
N LEU A 217 11.16 11.04 14.02
CA LEU A 217 9.84 10.47 13.91
C LEU A 217 8.84 11.33 14.67
N GLU A 218 7.67 11.53 14.10
CA GLU A 218 6.56 12.24 14.75
C GLU A 218 5.26 11.49 14.57
N LEU A 219 4.42 11.52 15.60
CA LEU A 219 3.04 11.09 15.45
C LEU A 219 2.27 12.02 14.51
N THR A 220 1.54 11.43 13.58
CA THR A 220 0.56 12.15 12.78
C THR A 220 -0.67 12.50 13.64
N LYS A 221 -1.62 13.25 13.07
CA LYS A 221 -2.92 13.46 13.74
C LYS A 221 -3.61 12.12 14.03
N LEU A 222 -3.44 11.16 13.12
CA LEU A 222 -4.03 9.83 13.23
C LEU A 222 -3.34 9.03 14.34
N GLY A 223 -2.00 8.99 14.38
CA GLY A 223 -1.26 8.34 15.46
C GLY A 223 -1.61 8.86 16.86
N ARG A 224 -1.83 10.18 17.01
CA ARG A 224 -2.27 10.76 18.29
C ARG A 224 -3.70 10.36 18.67
N GLN A 225 -4.61 10.29 17.70
CA GLN A 225 -5.97 9.83 17.95
C GLN A 225 -5.99 8.38 18.48
N PHE A 226 -5.10 7.54 17.98
CA PHE A 226 -4.96 6.16 18.44
C PHE A 226 -4.50 6.05 19.87
N ILE A 227 -3.44 6.77 20.22
CA ILE A 227 -2.93 6.78 21.60
C ILE A 227 -4.09 7.14 22.54
N ALA A 228 -4.83 8.20 22.22
CA ALA A 228 -5.99 8.62 23.01
C ALA A 228 -7.10 7.56 23.09
N GLU A 229 -7.37 6.84 22.00
CA GLU A 229 -8.39 5.79 21.97
C GLU A 229 -7.98 4.54 22.76
N ILE A 230 -6.72 4.10 22.63
CA ILE A 230 -6.17 2.96 23.40
C ILE A 230 -6.18 3.30 24.90
N GLU A 231 -5.69 4.49 25.26
CA GLU A 231 -5.66 4.94 26.65
C GLU A 231 -7.07 5.04 27.26
N LYS A 232 -8.04 5.51 26.47
CA LYS A 232 -9.46 5.54 26.90
C LYS A 232 -10.00 4.13 27.15
N ARG A 233 -9.71 3.16 26.28
CA ARG A 233 -10.14 1.75 26.44
C ARG A 233 -9.52 1.12 27.69
N GLN A 234 -8.24 1.38 27.96
CA GLN A 234 -7.54 0.88 29.15
C GLN A 234 -8.10 1.48 30.45
N ASN A 235 -8.44 2.77 30.46
CA ASN A 235 -9.04 3.42 31.62
C ASN A 235 -10.45 2.90 31.94
N ILE A 236 -11.26 2.56 30.93
CA ILE A 236 -12.61 2.01 31.14
C ILE A 236 -12.54 0.60 31.78
N LYS A 237 -11.58 -0.23 31.38
CA LYS A 237 -11.36 -1.57 31.94
C LYS A 237 -10.87 -1.60 33.40
N LEU A 238 -10.36 -0.48 33.93
CA LEU A 238 -9.90 -0.36 35.32
C LEU A 238 -11.02 0.10 36.28
N THR A 239 -12.16 0.54 35.73
CA THR A 239 -13.33 1.03 36.49
C THR A 239 -14.50 0.05 36.55
N GLU A 240 -14.39 -1.10 35.88
CA GLU A 240 -15.30 -2.24 35.95
C GLU A 240 -14.72 -3.35 36.86
#